data_AF-G9XS18-F1
#
_entry.id   AF-G9XS18-F1
#
_cell.length_a   1.000
_cell.length_b   1.000
_cell.length_c   1.000
_cell.angle_alpha   90.00
_cell.angle_beta   90.00
_cell.angle_gamma   90.00
#
_symmetry.space_group_name_H-M   'P 1'
#
loop_
_entity.id
_entity.type
_entity.pdbx_description
1 polymer ?
#
loop_
_entity_poly.entity_id
_entity_poly.type
_entity_poly.pdbx_seq_one_letter_code
_entity_poly.pdbx_strand_id
1 'polypeptide(L)'
;MLREAGESLKEFISLKIDYAFKLIFGKEGNEAILIAFLNAALKLPQESRIEEITIINPELNKEYPEDKKSILDVRAITSQGMQINIEIQLSNQYDMEKRSLYYWAQMYSRQIREGMAYKELTKTVSINIVDFNYLKQTSNYHNVFHLYEDEEKFQLTDVLEIHFMELPKLLAKWRRREISLWENELVRWLLLLEGADNQEILQILEEIAMKDPVLYQAMNAWEETSEDPRIREAYFDRRKAILDEKAAIREAELRLQEALEEGMAKGIAEGRAKGIAEGKAEGKAEGRAEGRAEGRAEVAKKLLVLGFEITKIAEATGLSEEEISGLKD
;
A
#
# COMPACT_ATOMS: atom_id res chain seq x y z
N MET A 1 21.94 -30.17 16.08
CA MET A 1 21.55 -31.60 16.14
C MET A 1 21.09 -32.02 14.75
N LEU A 2 21.60 -33.12 14.20
CA LEU A 2 21.07 -33.71 12.96
C LEU A 2 19.72 -34.36 13.30
N ARG A 3 18.64 -33.92 12.66
CA ARG A 3 17.27 -34.44 12.87
C ARG A 3 17.22 -35.93 12.50
N GLU A 4 16.74 -36.78 13.41
CA GLU A 4 16.48 -38.19 13.12
C GLU A 4 15.25 -38.32 12.19
N ALA A 5 15.31 -39.27 11.26
CA ALA A 5 14.25 -39.56 10.31
C ALA A 5 13.04 -40.18 11.05
N GLY A 6 12.08 -39.34 11.43
CA GLY A 6 10.84 -39.76 12.11
C GLY A 6 10.06 -38.65 12.79
N GLU A 7 10.67 -37.49 13.05
CA GLU A 7 9.95 -36.33 13.59
C GLU A 7 9.01 -35.74 12.53
N SER A 8 7.71 -35.62 12.86
CA SER A 8 6.79 -34.84 12.04
C SER A 8 7.34 -33.44 11.85
N LEU A 9 7.25 -32.87 10.64
CA LEU A 9 7.58 -31.46 10.40
C LEU A 9 6.90 -30.60 11.47
N LYS A 10 7.71 -29.98 12.35
CA LYS A 10 7.22 -29.01 13.34
C LYS A 10 6.45 -27.93 12.60
N GLU A 11 5.15 -27.86 12.85
CA GLU A 11 4.28 -26.88 12.20
C GLU A 11 4.22 -25.63 13.10
N PHE A 12 5.01 -24.63 12.73
CA PHE A 12 5.07 -23.34 13.41
C PHE A 12 3.89 -22.44 13.01
N ILE A 13 3.37 -21.67 13.96
CA ILE A 13 2.45 -20.57 13.65
C ILE A 13 3.21 -19.43 12.95
N SER A 14 2.58 -18.73 12.01
CA SER A 14 3.23 -17.61 11.32
C SER A 14 3.35 -16.39 12.23
N LEU A 15 4.57 -15.92 12.45
CA LEU A 15 4.85 -14.71 13.21
C LEU A 15 4.45 -13.43 12.46
N LYS A 16 3.97 -13.52 11.22
CA LYS A 16 3.38 -12.38 10.50
C LYS A 16 1.98 -12.02 10.99
N ILE A 17 1.35 -12.92 11.73
CA ILE A 17 0.08 -12.65 12.42
C ILE A 17 0.39 -11.89 13.70
N ASP A 18 -0.20 -10.71 13.84
CA ASP A 18 -0.06 -9.80 14.99
C ASP A 18 -0.12 -10.50 16.36
N TYR A 19 -1.09 -11.41 16.53
CA TYR A 19 -1.23 -12.19 17.76
C TYR A 19 0.02 -13.02 18.08
N ALA A 20 0.57 -13.72 17.08
CA ALA A 20 1.78 -14.52 17.25
C ALA A 20 3.01 -13.63 17.44
N PHE A 21 3.11 -12.53 16.69
CA PHE A 21 4.17 -11.54 16.85
C PHE A 21 4.23 -11.02 18.29
N LYS A 22 3.08 -10.63 18.86
CA LYS A 22 2.99 -10.12 20.23
C LYS A 22 3.40 -11.15 21.28
N LEU A 23 3.12 -12.44 21.07
CA LEU A 23 3.54 -13.49 22.00
C LEU A 23 5.06 -13.67 22.07
N ILE A 24 5.77 -13.35 20.98
CA ILE A 24 7.23 -13.47 20.93
C ILE A 24 7.91 -12.15 21.32
N PHE A 25 7.47 -11.02 20.75
CA PHE A 25 8.16 -9.74 20.92
C PHE A 25 7.52 -8.83 21.99
N GLY A 26 6.29 -9.10 22.41
CA GLY A 26 5.52 -8.24 23.32
C GLY A 26 5.08 -8.90 24.62
N LYS A 27 5.57 -10.11 24.92
CA LYS A 27 5.26 -10.83 26.15
C LYS A 27 6.27 -10.49 27.25
N GLU A 28 5.78 -10.30 28.46
CA GLU A 28 6.63 -10.16 29.65
C GLU A 28 7.54 -11.39 29.81
N GLY A 29 8.83 -11.17 30.06
CA GLY A 29 9.88 -12.19 30.05
C GLY A 29 10.62 -12.35 28.73
N ASN A 30 10.13 -11.74 27.64
CA ASN A 30 10.79 -11.74 26.33
C ASN A 30 11.51 -10.42 26.01
N GLU A 31 11.81 -9.59 27.01
CA GLU A 31 12.44 -8.27 26.84
C GLU A 31 13.76 -8.38 26.09
N ALA A 32 14.58 -9.39 26.38
CA ALA A 32 15.86 -9.62 25.70
C ALA A 32 15.70 -9.82 24.17
N ILE A 33 14.63 -10.52 23.76
CA ILE A 33 14.31 -10.76 22.34
C ILE A 33 13.96 -9.43 21.66
N LEU A 34 13.06 -8.66 22.28
CA LEU A 34 12.65 -7.36 21.75
C LEU A 34 13.82 -6.36 21.72
N ILE A 35 14.66 -6.33 22.76
CA ILE A 35 15.88 -5.50 22.81
C ILE A 35 16.82 -5.85 21.66
N ALA A 36 17.06 -7.14 21.41
CA ALA A 36 17.94 -7.57 20.32
C ALA A 36 17.38 -7.18 18.94
N PHE A 37 16.07 -7.35 18.73
CA PHE A 37 15.40 -6.87 17.52
C PHE A 37 15.55 -5.35 17.35
N LEU A 38 15.25 -4.58 18.39
CA LEU A 38 15.26 -3.11 18.34
C LEU A 38 16.66 -2.55 18.11
N ASN A 39 17.67 -3.09 18.77
CA ASN A 39 19.07 -2.69 18.54
C ASN A 39 19.50 -2.95 17.09
N ALA A 40 19.06 -4.06 16.49
CA ALA A 40 19.32 -4.36 15.08
C ALA A 40 18.52 -3.44 14.13
N ALA A 41 17.25 -3.18 14.46
CA ALA A 41 16.33 -2.35 13.67
C ALA A 41 16.73 -0.87 13.61
N LEU A 42 17.14 -0.32 14.75
CA LEU A 42 17.46 1.09 14.91
C LEU A 42 18.93 1.40 14.61
N LYS A 43 19.78 0.38 14.44
CA LYS A 43 21.22 0.52 14.17
C LYS A 43 21.90 1.47 15.15
N LEU A 44 21.52 1.36 16.43
CA LEU A 44 22.01 2.27 17.47
C LEU A 44 23.52 2.08 17.65
N PRO A 45 24.28 3.17 17.81
CA PRO A 45 25.70 3.06 18.14
C PRO A 45 25.87 2.39 19.51
N GLN A 46 27.06 1.87 19.77
CA GLN A 46 27.31 0.99 20.92
C GLN A 46 26.93 1.64 22.26
N GLU A 47 27.22 2.93 22.40
CA GLU A 47 26.92 3.77 23.56
C GLU A 47 25.44 4.09 23.75
N SER A 48 24.61 3.87 22.73
CA SER A 48 23.16 4.14 22.75
C SER A 48 22.33 2.87 22.61
N ARG A 49 22.95 1.68 22.71
CA ARG A 49 22.22 0.42 22.66
C ARG A 49 21.22 0.37 23.80
N ILE A 50 20.06 -0.18 23.49
CA ILE A 50 19.01 -0.43 24.47
C ILE A 50 19.49 -1.58 25.36
N GLU A 51 19.54 -1.33 26.66
CA GLU A 51 19.89 -2.33 27.68
C GLU A 51 18.66 -2.84 28.44
N GLU A 52 17.65 -1.98 28.57
CA GLU A 52 16.42 -2.27 29.31
C GLU A 52 15.22 -1.62 28.62
N ILE A 53 14.10 -2.33 28.63
CA ILE A 53 12.81 -1.85 28.16
C ILE A 53 11.70 -2.25 29.13
N THR A 54 10.68 -1.42 29.20
CA THR A 54 9.38 -1.80 29.76
C THR A 54 8.44 -2.04 28.60
N ILE A 55 7.97 -3.28 28.44
CA ILE A 55 6.89 -3.59 27.50
C ILE A 55 5.59 -3.06 28.10
N ILE A 56 4.98 -2.12 27.39
CA ILE A 56 3.68 -1.59 27.77
C ILE A 56 2.67 -2.55 27.18
N ASN A 57 2.21 -3.50 27.99
CA ASN A 57 1.08 -4.32 27.63
C ASN A 57 -0.12 -3.38 27.44
N PRO A 58 -0.64 -3.21 26.21
CA PRO A 58 -2.01 -2.81 26.09
C PRO A 58 -2.76 -4.04 26.60
N GLU A 59 -3.16 -4.02 27.87
CA GLU A 59 -4.37 -4.74 28.23
C GLU A 59 -5.41 -4.41 27.15
N LEU A 60 -6.27 -5.39 26.89
CA LEU A 60 -7.46 -5.32 26.05
C LEU A 60 -8.33 -4.11 26.44
N ASN A 61 -7.90 -2.89 26.13
CA ASN A 61 -8.64 -1.67 26.31
C ASN A 61 -9.69 -1.66 25.22
N LYS A 62 -10.79 -2.34 25.53
CA LYS A 62 -12.12 -2.20 24.95
C LYS A 62 -12.68 -0.80 25.27
N GLU A 63 -11.93 0.23 24.91
CA GLU A 63 -12.40 1.60 24.75
C GLU A 63 -12.00 1.92 23.31
N TYR A 64 -12.71 1.60 22.24
CA TYR A 64 -14.13 1.65 21.95
C TYR A 64 -14.43 0.58 20.87
N PRO A 65 -15.58 -0.13 20.90
CA PRO A 65 -15.93 -1.11 19.85
C PRO A 65 -15.99 -0.53 18.42
N GLU A 66 -16.11 0.80 18.30
CA GLU A 66 -16.25 1.52 17.03
C GLU A 66 -15.01 2.33 16.61
N ASP A 67 -13.97 2.40 17.44
CA ASP A 67 -12.70 3.00 17.00
C ASP A 67 -11.99 1.98 16.12
N LYS A 68 -12.11 2.17 14.79
CA LYS A 68 -11.40 1.47 13.70
C LYS A 68 -10.21 0.65 14.22
N LYS A 69 -10.46 -0.62 14.57
CA LYS A 69 -9.59 -1.56 15.31
C LYS A 69 -8.10 -1.20 15.25
N SER A 70 -7.70 -0.30 16.12
CA SER A 70 -6.36 0.25 16.25
C SER A 70 -5.71 -0.45 17.44
N ILE A 71 -5.21 -1.65 17.19
CA ILE A 71 -4.43 -2.39 18.19
C ILE A 71 -2.97 -2.22 17.76
N LEU A 72 -2.20 -1.52 18.58
CA LEU A 72 -0.74 -1.48 18.46
C LEU A 72 -0.19 -2.88 18.78
N ASP A 73 0.72 -3.40 17.96
CA ASP A 73 1.16 -4.79 18.11
C ASP A 73 2.14 -4.96 19.28
N VAL A 74 3.16 -4.10 19.36
CA VAL A 74 4.09 -4.05 20.50
C VAL A 74 4.45 -2.61 20.82
N ARG A 75 4.25 -2.20 22.08
CA ARG A 75 4.70 -0.91 22.60
C ARG A 75 5.73 -1.10 23.70
N ALA A 76 6.80 -0.33 23.66
CA ALA A 76 7.85 -0.35 24.67
C ALA A 76 8.37 1.04 25.00
N ILE A 77 8.93 1.17 26.20
CA ILE A 77 9.63 2.37 26.66
C ILE A 77 11.03 1.94 27.11
N THR A 78 12.08 2.60 26.62
CA THR A 78 13.45 2.30 27.08
C THR A 78 13.73 2.96 28.44
N SER A 79 14.80 2.55 29.12
CA SER A 79 15.26 3.20 30.35
C SER A 79 15.58 4.71 30.18
N GLN A 80 15.89 5.14 28.96
CA GLN A 80 16.13 6.55 28.61
C GLN A 80 14.84 7.30 28.22
N GLY A 81 13.68 6.65 28.33
CA GLY A 81 12.37 7.24 28.04
C GLY A 81 11.91 7.12 26.59
N MET A 82 12.77 6.70 25.66
CA MET A 82 12.45 6.56 24.24
C MET A 82 11.21 5.66 24.07
N GLN A 83 10.19 6.21 23.43
CA GLN A 83 8.93 5.52 23.16
C GLN A 83 9.05 4.75 21.85
N ILE A 84 8.68 3.48 21.83
CA ILE A 84 8.73 2.65 20.64
C ILE A 84 7.38 1.97 20.41
N ASN A 85 6.95 1.99 19.16
CA ASN A 85 5.79 1.24 18.68
C ASN A 85 6.19 0.41 17.46
N ILE A 86 5.79 -0.85 17.46
CA ILE A 86 5.98 -1.77 16.33
C ILE A 86 4.60 -2.21 15.87
N GLU A 87 4.38 -2.13 14.57
CA GLU A 87 3.19 -2.61 13.90
C GLU A 87 3.57 -3.58 12.79
N ILE A 88 2.82 -4.68 12.67
CA ILE A 88 2.91 -5.68 11.62
C ILE A 88 1.60 -5.77 10.85
N GLN A 89 1.67 -5.60 9.53
CA GLN A 89 0.47 -5.53 8.69
C GLN A 89 0.57 -6.44 7.48
N LEU A 90 -0.48 -7.25 7.29
CA LEU A 90 -0.57 -8.24 6.22
C LEU A 90 -1.33 -7.76 4.99
N SER A 91 -2.06 -6.65 5.09
CA SER A 91 -2.87 -6.08 4.01
C SER A 91 -2.68 -4.57 3.95
N ASN A 92 -2.61 -4.06 2.72
CA ASN A 92 -2.49 -2.62 2.49
C ASN A 92 -3.87 -1.95 2.67
N GLN A 93 -3.99 -1.10 3.67
CA GLN A 93 -5.19 -0.28 3.91
C GLN A 93 -5.07 1.14 3.31
N TYR A 94 -4.00 1.40 2.54
CA TYR A 94 -3.71 2.62 1.77
C TYR A 94 -3.55 3.94 2.55
N ASP A 95 -3.69 3.93 3.88
CA ASP A 95 -3.58 5.11 4.74
C ASP A 95 -2.40 5.04 5.74
N MET A 96 -1.42 4.16 5.49
CA MET A 96 -0.38 3.83 6.46
C MET A 96 0.50 5.01 6.86
N GLU A 97 0.84 5.94 5.96
CA GLU A 97 1.69 7.08 6.35
C GLU A 97 0.96 7.95 7.38
N LYS A 98 -0.31 8.26 7.09
CA LYS A 98 -1.15 9.09 7.97
C LYS A 98 -1.43 8.39 9.28
N ARG A 99 -1.69 7.08 9.25
CA ARG A 99 -1.93 6.26 10.44
C ARG A 99 -0.68 6.16 11.32
N SER A 100 0.48 5.86 10.73
CA SER A 100 1.75 5.81 11.44
C SER A 100 2.06 7.14 12.14
N LEU A 101 1.82 8.26 11.44
CA LEU A 101 2.02 9.59 11.99
C LEU A 101 1.00 9.93 13.09
N TYR A 102 -0.25 9.51 12.94
CA TYR A 102 -1.29 9.69 13.95
C TYR A 102 -0.91 8.98 15.25
N TYR A 103 -0.51 7.70 15.20
CA TYR A 103 -0.10 6.97 16.39
C TYR A 103 1.18 7.51 17.00
N TRP A 104 2.16 7.87 16.15
CA TRP A 104 3.37 8.56 16.59
C TRP A 104 3.02 9.83 17.39
N ALA A 105 2.13 10.67 16.85
CA ALA A 105 1.71 11.91 17.50
C ALA A 105 0.94 11.66 18.80
N GLN A 106 0.10 10.62 18.85
CA GLN A 106 -0.57 10.21 20.09
C GLN A 106 0.43 9.75 21.15
N MET A 107 1.43 8.95 20.79
CA MET A 107 2.47 8.52 21.73
C MET A 107 3.30 9.69 22.23
N TYR A 108 3.73 10.56 21.33
CA TYR A 108 4.55 11.72 21.65
C TYR A 108 3.81 12.70 22.57
N SER A 109 2.55 13.04 22.23
CA SER A 109 1.73 13.93 23.04
C SER A 109 1.40 13.36 24.43
N ARG A 110 1.19 12.04 24.56
CA ARG A 110 0.92 11.39 25.87
C ARG A 110 2.10 11.38 26.83
N GLN A 111 3.32 11.75 26.39
CA GLN A 111 4.46 11.91 27.28
C GLN A 111 4.29 13.12 28.21
N ILE A 112 3.66 14.21 27.74
CA ILE A 112 3.55 15.45 28.50
C ILE A 112 2.59 15.28 29.68
N ARG A 113 2.99 15.79 30.84
CA ARG A 113 2.17 15.86 32.06
C ARG A 113 2.12 17.29 32.57
N GLU A 114 1.13 17.60 33.40
CA GLU A 114 1.02 18.93 34.02
C GLU A 114 2.32 19.27 34.78
N GLY A 115 2.90 20.43 34.46
CA GLY A 115 4.15 20.91 35.05
C GLY A 115 5.45 20.44 34.37
N MET A 116 5.40 19.57 33.36
CA MET A 116 6.58 19.10 32.62
C MET A 116 7.02 20.11 31.55
N ALA A 117 8.32 20.32 31.37
CA ALA A 117 8.86 21.15 30.31
C ALA A 117 8.96 20.39 28.97
N TYR A 118 8.71 21.05 27.84
CA TYR A 118 8.77 20.42 26.51
C TYR A 118 10.14 19.80 26.16
N LYS A 119 11.23 20.31 26.74
CA LYS A 119 12.59 19.75 26.54
C LYS A 119 12.77 18.35 27.14
N GLU A 120 11.84 17.90 27.98
CA GLU A 120 11.85 16.57 28.59
C GLU A 120 11.18 15.53 27.68
N LEU A 121 10.55 15.95 26.58
CA LEU A 121 9.98 15.03 25.59
C LEU A 121 11.10 14.22 24.93
N THR A 122 10.91 12.90 24.91
CA THR A 122 11.90 11.96 24.41
C THR A 122 11.56 11.47 23.01
N LYS A 123 12.57 10.92 22.34
CA LYS A 123 12.43 10.32 21.01
C LYS A 123 11.29 9.31 20.99
N THR A 124 10.50 9.37 19.92
CA THR A 124 9.41 8.44 19.63
C THR A 124 9.66 7.79 18.29
N VAL A 125 9.64 6.46 18.27
CA VAL A 125 9.94 5.64 17.10
C VAL A 125 8.71 4.81 16.74
N SER A 126 8.28 4.88 15.48
CA SER A 126 7.27 3.97 14.93
C SER A 126 7.91 3.04 13.91
N ILE A 127 7.77 1.72 14.10
CA ILE A 127 8.30 0.69 13.20
C ILE A 127 7.15 -0.03 12.53
N ASN A 128 7.00 0.16 11.22
CA ASN A 128 6.01 -0.53 10.41
C ASN A 128 6.67 -1.70 9.67
N ILE A 129 6.29 -2.92 9.99
CA ILE A 129 6.66 -4.15 9.28
C ILE A 129 5.47 -4.53 8.40
N VAL A 130 5.68 -4.71 7.09
CA VAL A 130 4.59 -4.95 6.15
C VAL A 130 4.88 -6.12 5.21
N ASP A 131 3.86 -6.94 4.96
CA ASP A 131 3.92 -8.08 4.03
C ASP A 131 3.41 -7.70 2.62
N PHE A 132 3.65 -6.47 2.20
CA PHE A 132 3.32 -5.93 0.87
C PHE A 132 4.29 -4.82 0.47
N ASN A 133 4.35 -4.53 -0.83
CA ASN A 133 5.11 -3.38 -1.34
C ASN A 133 4.27 -2.11 -1.18
N TYR A 134 4.75 -1.19 -0.34
CA TYR A 134 4.12 0.07 -0.04
C TYR A 134 4.83 1.24 -0.74
N LEU A 135 6.13 1.39 -0.49
CA LEU A 135 6.92 2.53 -0.96
C LEU A 135 7.39 2.28 -2.39
N LYS A 136 6.72 2.87 -3.39
CA LYS A 136 7.02 2.65 -4.82
C LYS A 136 8.30 3.34 -5.29
N GLN A 137 8.78 4.33 -4.54
CA GLN A 137 9.91 5.19 -4.89
C GLN A 137 11.27 4.51 -4.64
N THR A 138 11.29 3.38 -3.92
CA THR A 138 12.51 2.74 -3.44
C THR A 138 12.43 1.22 -3.57
N SER A 139 13.56 0.58 -3.88
CA SER A 139 13.70 -0.88 -3.86
C SER A 139 14.28 -1.39 -2.52
N ASN A 140 14.60 -0.50 -1.59
CA ASN A 140 15.08 -0.87 -0.26
C ASN A 140 13.95 -1.50 0.55
N TYR A 141 14.28 -2.54 1.31
CA TYR A 141 13.33 -3.18 2.21
C TYR A 141 13.16 -2.40 3.52
N HIS A 142 14.16 -1.65 3.95
CA HIS A 142 14.13 -0.85 5.18
C HIS A 142 14.37 0.62 4.83
N ASN A 143 13.37 1.46 5.08
CA ASN A 143 13.41 2.89 4.88
C ASN A 143 13.09 3.59 6.21
N VAL A 144 13.80 4.68 6.49
CA VAL A 144 13.64 5.47 7.72
C VAL A 144 13.34 6.91 7.33
N PHE A 145 12.37 7.50 8.01
CA PHE A 145 11.92 8.86 7.78
C PHE A 145 12.10 9.69 9.04
N HIS A 146 12.67 10.89 8.87
CA HIS A 146 12.85 11.92 9.88
C HIS A 146 12.33 13.27 9.37
N LEU A 147 12.38 14.30 10.22
CA LEU A 147 11.96 15.66 9.88
C LEU A 147 13.16 16.51 9.43
N TYR A 148 13.18 16.86 8.15
CA TYR A 148 14.24 17.63 7.51
C TYR A 148 13.74 18.97 6.98
N GLU A 149 14.64 19.95 6.92
CA GLU A 149 14.44 21.20 6.20
C GLU A 149 14.39 20.95 4.66
N ASP A 150 13.69 21.82 3.92
CA ASP A 150 13.35 21.56 2.51
C ASP A 150 14.47 21.86 1.50
N GLU A 151 15.38 22.79 1.78
CA GLU A 151 16.44 23.22 0.86
C GLU A 151 17.80 22.53 1.16
N GLU A 152 18.28 22.66 2.39
CA GLU A 152 19.60 22.20 2.85
C GLU A 152 19.56 20.78 3.45
N LYS A 153 18.36 20.24 3.74
CA LYS A 153 18.16 18.87 4.23
C LYS A 153 18.83 18.57 5.57
N PHE A 154 19.05 19.56 6.43
CA PHE A 154 19.44 19.30 7.82
C PHE A 154 18.22 18.89 8.65
N GLN A 155 18.46 18.12 9.70
CA GLN A 155 17.40 17.61 10.57
C GLN A 155 16.96 18.65 11.60
N LEU A 156 15.65 18.88 11.75
CA LEU A 156 15.13 19.82 12.75
C LEU A 156 15.31 19.29 14.18
N THR A 157 15.04 18.00 14.37
CA THR A 157 15.15 17.27 15.65
C THR A 157 15.13 15.76 15.40
N ASP A 158 15.71 14.98 16.31
CA ASP A 158 15.77 13.53 16.29
C ASP A 158 14.60 12.84 17.01
N VAL A 159 13.64 13.61 17.55
CA VAL A 159 12.53 13.05 18.32
C VAL A 159 11.52 12.25 17.48
N LEU A 160 11.45 12.46 16.17
CA LEU A 160 10.56 11.75 15.25
C LEU A 160 11.37 10.81 14.36
N GLU A 161 11.02 9.53 14.41
CA GLU A 161 11.60 8.50 13.55
C GLU A 161 10.52 7.48 13.16
N ILE A 162 10.34 7.25 11.85
CA ILE A 162 9.37 6.28 11.33
C ILE A 162 10.07 5.31 10.38
N HIS A 163 9.97 4.02 10.67
CA HIS A 163 10.54 2.94 9.87
C HIS A 163 9.45 2.27 9.05
N PHE A 164 9.77 1.93 7.80
CA PHE A 164 9.02 1.01 6.97
C PHE A 164 9.93 -0.15 6.57
N MET A 165 9.52 -1.37 6.94
CA MET A 165 10.20 -2.63 6.70
C MET A 165 9.32 -3.53 5.83
N GLU A 166 9.59 -3.60 4.53
CA GLU A 166 8.80 -4.32 3.54
C GLU A 166 9.36 -5.73 3.30
N LEU A 167 8.72 -6.73 3.92
CA LEU A 167 9.14 -8.14 3.85
C LEU A 167 9.25 -8.68 2.42
N PRO A 168 8.36 -8.34 1.45
CA PRO A 168 8.51 -8.82 0.08
C PRO A 168 9.80 -8.32 -0.60
N LYS A 169 10.22 -7.08 -0.33
CA LYS A 169 11.48 -6.53 -0.85
C LYS A 169 12.68 -7.23 -0.21
N LEU A 170 12.61 -7.48 1.10
CA LEU A 170 13.63 -8.24 1.83
C LEU A 170 13.78 -9.65 1.25
N LEU A 171 12.68 -10.41 1.12
CA LEU A 171 12.67 -11.75 0.54
C LEU A 171 13.20 -11.77 -0.89
N ALA A 172 12.83 -10.80 -1.72
CA ALA A 172 13.34 -10.70 -3.09
C ALA A 172 14.86 -10.48 -3.12
N LYS A 173 15.41 -9.70 -2.18
CA LYS A 173 16.86 -9.51 -2.04
C LYS A 173 17.56 -10.76 -1.52
N TRP A 174 16.98 -11.43 -0.52
CA TRP A 174 17.51 -12.68 0.03
C TRP A 174 17.57 -13.78 -1.03
N ARG A 175 16.50 -13.99 -1.81
CA ARG A 175 16.46 -14.97 -2.92
C ARG A 175 17.51 -14.68 -4.00
N ARG A 176 17.82 -13.41 -4.24
CA ARG A 176 18.89 -12.97 -5.15
C ARG A 176 20.29 -13.03 -4.54
N ARG A 177 20.41 -13.49 -3.28
CA ARG A 177 21.67 -13.55 -2.51
C ARG A 177 22.35 -12.18 -2.36
N GLU A 178 21.57 -11.09 -2.37
CA GLU A 178 22.06 -9.72 -2.16
C GLU A 178 22.25 -9.40 -0.66
N ILE A 179 21.66 -10.19 0.22
CA ILE A 179 21.71 -10.03 1.68
C ILE A 179 21.86 -11.41 2.34
N SER A 180 22.48 -11.43 3.51
CA SER A 180 22.78 -12.65 4.26
C SER A 180 22.26 -12.56 5.69
N LEU A 181 21.68 -13.66 6.19
CA LEU A 181 21.34 -13.79 7.61
C LEU A 181 22.60 -13.80 8.47
N TRP A 182 23.72 -14.32 7.97
CA TRP A 182 24.96 -14.42 8.77
C TRP A 182 25.59 -13.07 9.05
N GLU A 183 25.38 -12.08 8.18
CA GLU A 183 26.09 -10.80 8.22
C GLU A 183 25.24 -9.65 8.78
N ASN A 184 23.92 -9.82 8.82
CA ASN A 184 23.00 -8.73 9.18
C ASN A 184 21.96 -9.20 10.21
N GLU A 185 22.08 -8.69 11.43
CA GLU A 185 21.20 -9.03 12.55
C GLU A 185 19.73 -8.69 12.26
N LEU A 186 19.45 -7.53 11.65
CA LEU A 186 18.09 -7.14 11.32
C LEU A 186 17.47 -8.10 10.29
N VAL A 187 18.27 -8.54 9.31
CA VAL A 187 17.83 -9.54 8.33
C VAL A 187 17.48 -10.86 9.00
N ARG A 188 18.22 -11.29 10.04
CA ARG A 188 17.88 -12.50 10.83
C ARG A 188 16.49 -12.36 11.44
N TRP A 189 16.25 -11.25 12.14
CA TRP A 189 14.99 -11.04 12.85
C TRP A 189 13.80 -10.87 11.89
N LEU A 190 13.97 -10.17 10.78
CA LEU A 190 12.88 -10.01 9.81
C LEU A 190 12.59 -11.32 9.06
N LEU A 191 13.60 -12.12 8.74
CA LEU A 191 13.40 -13.42 8.10
C LEU A 191 12.90 -14.50 9.08
N LEU A 192 13.06 -14.33 10.39
CA LEU A 192 12.36 -15.15 11.38
C LEU A 192 10.84 -15.12 11.16
N LEU A 193 10.30 -13.98 10.74
CA LEU A 193 8.86 -13.83 10.43
C LEU A 193 8.42 -14.67 9.23
N GLU A 194 9.34 -14.99 8.32
CA GLU A 194 9.09 -15.83 7.13
C GLU A 194 9.41 -17.31 7.37
N GLY A 195 9.97 -17.67 8.54
CA GLY A 195 10.46 -19.01 8.82
C GLY A 195 9.35 -20.08 8.82
N ALA A 196 8.11 -19.72 9.17
CA ALA A 196 6.97 -20.64 9.13
C ALA A 196 6.69 -21.14 7.70
N ASP A 197 6.91 -20.28 6.71
CA ASP A 197 6.56 -20.52 5.31
C ASP A 197 7.80 -20.90 4.47
N ASN A 198 9.00 -20.90 5.05
CA ASN A 198 10.25 -21.12 4.34
C ASN A 198 11.26 -21.96 5.14
N GLN A 199 11.36 -23.24 4.76
CA GLN A 199 12.23 -24.21 5.41
C GLN A 199 13.73 -23.91 5.29
N GLU A 200 14.19 -23.30 4.17
CA GLU A 200 15.60 -22.91 4.01
C GLU A 200 15.96 -21.82 5.02
N ILE A 201 15.10 -20.80 5.15
CA ILE A 201 15.28 -19.73 6.15
C ILE A 201 15.30 -20.33 7.56
N LEU A 202 14.34 -21.20 7.87
CA LEU A 202 14.24 -21.81 9.19
C LEU A 202 15.51 -22.60 9.56
N GLN A 203 16.04 -23.42 8.65
CA GLN A 203 17.27 -24.18 8.88
C GLN A 203 18.47 -23.26 9.15
N ILE A 204 18.63 -22.20 8.37
CA ILE A 204 19.72 -21.22 8.58
C ILE A 204 19.58 -20.54 9.94
N LEU A 205 18.36 -20.18 10.35
CA LEU A 205 18.10 -19.59 11.67
C LEU A 205 18.44 -20.56 12.81
N GLU A 206 18.09 -21.84 12.69
CA GLU A 206 18.46 -22.88 13.66
C GLU A 206 19.99 -22.98 13.82
N GLU A 207 20.73 -22.94 12.72
CA GLU A 207 22.20 -22.96 12.74
C GLU A 207 22.80 -21.71 13.40
N ILE A 208 22.25 -20.53 13.12
CA ILE A 208 22.69 -19.27 13.75
C ILE A 208 22.38 -19.29 15.25
N ALA A 209 21.19 -19.77 15.63
CA ALA A 209 20.74 -19.86 17.02
C ALA A 209 21.68 -20.72 17.88
N MET A 210 22.35 -21.73 17.31
CA MET A 210 23.38 -22.49 18.04
C MET A 210 24.53 -21.63 18.58
N LYS A 211 24.75 -20.42 18.03
CA LYS A 211 25.80 -19.48 18.42
C LYS A 211 25.26 -18.15 18.95
N ASP A 212 23.96 -17.91 18.84
CA ASP A 212 23.28 -16.69 19.25
C ASP A 212 22.23 -17.04 20.31
N PRO A 213 22.55 -16.85 21.61
CA PRO A 213 21.67 -17.23 22.71
C PRO A 213 20.30 -16.54 22.68
N VAL A 214 20.24 -15.30 22.19
CA VAL A 214 18.98 -14.53 22.18
C VAL A 214 18.10 -15.00 21.03
N LEU A 215 18.68 -15.29 19.85
CA LEU A 215 17.94 -15.92 18.76
C LEU A 215 17.44 -17.31 19.16
N TYR A 216 18.27 -18.10 19.85
CA TYR A 216 17.86 -19.40 20.38
C TYR A 216 16.67 -19.29 21.34
N GLN A 217 16.70 -18.33 22.26
CA GLN A 217 15.57 -18.04 23.14
C GLN A 217 14.31 -17.70 22.35
N ALA A 218 14.41 -16.87 21.30
CA ALA A 218 13.27 -16.52 20.46
C ALA A 218 12.70 -17.72 19.71
N MET A 219 13.56 -18.59 19.18
CA MET A 219 13.13 -19.81 18.47
C MET A 219 12.46 -20.81 19.41
N ASN A 220 12.99 -21.01 20.62
CA ASN A 220 12.35 -21.86 21.62
C ASN A 220 11.01 -21.30 22.06
N ALA A 221 10.92 -19.99 22.35
CA ALA A 221 9.66 -19.35 22.69
C ALA A 221 8.63 -19.50 21.57
N TRP A 222 9.06 -19.40 20.30
CA TRP A 222 8.21 -19.62 19.15
C TRP A 222 7.75 -21.07 18.99
N GLU A 223 8.63 -22.03 19.26
CA GLU A 223 8.30 -23.47 19.27
C GLU A 223 7.27 -23.80 20.35
N GLU A 224 7.53 -23.43 21.60
CA GLU A 224 6.61 -23.64 22.73
C GLU A 224 5.25 -22.99 22.48
N THR A 225 5.25 -21.76 21.96
CA THR A 225 4.04 -21.02 21.62
C THR A 225 3.27 -21.71 20.48
N SER A 226 3.98 -22.27 19.50
CA SER A 226 3.37 -23.01 18.41
C SER A 226 2.75 -24.32 18.89
N GLU A 227 3.29 -24.95 19.93
CA GLU A 227 2.79 -26.24 20.44
C GLU A 227 1.60 -26.11 21.43
N ASP A 228 1.39 -24.95 22.07
CA ASP A 228 0.24 -24.77 22.98
C ASP A 228 -1.10 -24.79 22.20
N PRO A 229 -2.01 -25.75 22.46
CA PRO A 229 -3.26 -25.88 21.73
C PRO A 229 -4.19 -24.66 21.81
N ARG A 230 -4.20 -23.96 22.96
CA ARG A 230 -5.05 -22.77 23.17
C ARG A 230 -4.53 -21.58 22.37
N ILE A 231 -3.20 -21.45 22.30
CA ILE A 231 -2.56 -20.43 21.47
C ILE A 231 -2.82 -20.72 20.00
N ARG A 232 -2.69 -21.99 19.56
CA ARG A 232 -3.01 -22.37 18.17
C ARG A 232 -4.45 -22.02 17.82
N GLU A 233 -5.41 -22.34 18.68
CA GLU A 233 -6.83 -21.99 18.48
C GLU A 233 -7.01 -20.49 18.29
N ALA A 234 -6.53 -19.67 19.23
CA ALA A 234 -6.62 -18.21 19.14
C ALA A 234 -5.90 -17.63 17.90
N TYR A 235 -4.77 -18.22 17.53
CA TYR A 235 -4.05 -17.90 16.30
C TYR A 235 -4.89 -18.20 15.05
N PHE A 236 -5.51 -19.36 14.96
CA PHE A 236 -6.34 -19.73 13.81
C PHE A 236 -7.58 -18.84 13.69
N ASP A 237 -8.20 -18.47 14.82
CA ASP A 237 -9.31 -17.51 14.84
C ASP A 237 -8.87 -16.13 14.32
N ARG A 238 -7.72 -15.63 14.80
CA ARG A 238 -7.17 -14.34 14.34
C ARG A 238 -6.80 -14.40 12.86
N ARG A 239 -6.13 -15.47 12.42
CA ARG A 239 -5.77 -15.69 11.02
C ARG A 239 -7.00 -15.74 10.12
N LYS A 240 -8.07 -16.43 10.55
CA LYS A 240 -9.34 -16.47 9.83
C LYS A 240 -9.94 -15.07 9.70
N ALA A 241 -9.99 -14.29 10.77
CA ALA A 241 -10.49 -12.92 10.72
C ALA A 241 -9.72 -12.03 9.73
N ILE A 242 -8.39 -12.18 9.65
CA ILE A 242 -7.56 -11.46 8.68
C ILE A 242 -7.86 -11.92 7.24
N LEU A 243 -8.07 -13.23 7.02
CA LEU A 243 -8.43 -13.77 5.71
C LEU A 243 -9.80 -13.26 5.25
N ASP A 244 -10.78 -13.21 6.15
CA ASP A 244 -12.11 -12.67 5.89
C ASP A 244 -12.04 -11.17 5.53
N GLU A 245 -11.24 -10.38 6.25
CA GLU A 245 -10.99 -8.97 5.93
C GLU A 245 -10.34 -8.80 4.54
N LYS A 246 -9.30 -9.58 4.23
CA LYS A 246 -8.66 -9.58 2.92
C LYS A 246 -9.61 -9.96 1.80
N ALA A 247 -10.47 -10.95 2.02
CA ALA A 247 -11.48 -11.37 1.06
C ALA A 247 -12.49 -10.25 0.79
N ALA A 248 -12.97 -9.57 1.85
CA ALA A 248 -13.89 -8.44 1.72
C ALA A 248 -13.28 -7.25 0.96
N ILE A 249 -12.01 -6.90 1.24
CA ILE A 249 -11.29 -5.86 0.50
C ILE A 249 -11.18 -6.24 -0.99
N ARG A 250 -10.73 -7.46 -1.28
CA ARG A 250 -10.58 -7.94 -2.65
C ARG A 250 -11.89 -7.97 -3.42
N GLU A 251 -12.97 -8.37 -2.78
CA GLU A 251 -14.31 -8.34 -3.37
C GLU A 251 -14.75 -6.90 -3.68
N ALA A 252 -14.50 -5.96 -2.77
CA ALA A 252 -14.80 -4.55 -3.00
C ALA A 252 -13.99 -3.95 -4.17
N GLU A 253 -12.71 -4.29 -4.27
CA GLU A 253 -11.85 -3.90 -5.39
C GLU A 253 -12.36 -4.45 -6.73
N LEU A 254 -12.74 -5.73 -6.77
CA LEU A 254 -13.26 -6.37 -7.98
C LEU A 254 -14.57 -5.69 -8.43
N ARG A 255 -15.51 -5.45 -7.51
CA ARG A 255 -16.77 -4.76 -7.82
C ARG A 255 -16.54 -3.33 -8.32
N LEU A 256 -15.57 -2.62 -7.74
CA LEU A 256 -15.19 -1.28 -8.20
C LEU A 256 -14.63 -1.33 -9.63
N GLN A 257 -13.78 -2.31 -9.92
CA GLN A 257 -13.22 -2.50 -11.24
C GLN A 257 -14.33 -2.81 -12.27
N GLU A 258 -15.22 -3.75 -11.98
CA GLU A 258 -16.37 -4.08 -12.82
C GLU A 258 -17.25 -2.84 -13.08
N ALA A 259 -17.54 -2.05 -12.05
CA ALA A 259 -18.32 -0.82 -12.18
C ALA A 259 -17.63 0.25 -13.05
N LEU A 260 -16.30 0.38 -12.95
CA LEU A 260 -15.51 1.30 -13.79
C LEU A 260 -15.49 0.83 -15.25
N GLU A 261 -15.31 -0.47 -15.49
CA GLU A 261 -15.34 -1.06 -16.83
C GLU A 261 -16.72 -0.89 -17.49
N GLU A 262 -17.80 -1.17 -16.76
CA GLU A 262 -19.17 -0.93 -17.23
C GLU A 262 -19.42 0.56 -17.52
N GLY A 263 -18.98 1.45 -16.62
CA GLY A 263 -19.12 2.90 -16.79
C GLY A 263 -18.37 3.40 -18.04
N MET A 264 -17.14 2.92 -18.25
CA MET A 264 -16.35 3.25 -19.43
C MET A 264 -16.99 2.70 -20.70
N ALA A 265 -17.47 1.46 -20.69
CA ALA A 265 -18.16 0.85 -21.84
C ALA A 265 -19.43 1.61 -22.22
N LYS A 266 -20.27 1.99 -21.24
CA LYS A 266 -21.46 2.82 -21.46
C LYS A 266 -21.09 4.18 -22.04
N GLY A 267 -20.09 4.86 -21.47
CA GLY A 267 -19.61 6.16 -21.95
C GLY A 267 -19.11 6.11 -23.41
N ILE A 268 -18.35 5.08 -23.77
CA ILE A 268 -17.88 4.87 -25.16
C ILE A 268 -19.07 4.60 -26.09
N ALA A 269 -20.02 3.75 -25.68
CA ALA A 269 -21.19 3.43 -26.48
C ALA A 269 -22.08 4.66 -26.74
N GLU A 270 -22.35 5.45 -25.70
CA GLU A 270 -23.12 6.70 -25.80
C GLU A 270 -22.40 7.73 -26.67
N GLY A 271 -21.10 7.93 -26.46
CA GLY A 271 -20.28 8.86 -27.26
C GLY A 271 -20.27 8.46 -28.74
N ARG A 272 -20.13 7.17 -29.04
CA ARG A 272 -20.18 6.66 -30.42
C ARG A 272 -21.57 6.82 -31.03
N ALA A 273 -22.63 6.53 -30.28
CA ALA A 273 -24.01 6.69 -30.77
C ALA A 273 -24.32 8.15 -31.09
N LYS A 274 -23.93 9.08 -30.22
CA LYS A 274 -24.07 10.52 -30.43
C LYS A 274 -23.27 11.00 -31.64
N GLY A 275 -22.00 10.61 -31.76
CA GLY A 275 -21.16 10.98 -32.91
C GLY A 275 -21.71 10.46 -34.25
N ILE A 276 -22.24 9.22 -34.28
CA ILE A 276 -22.89 8.69 -35.49
C ILE A 276 -24.17 9.47 -35.82
N ALA A 277 -24.98 9.83 -34.81
CA ALA A 277 -26.20 10.58 -35.02
C ALA A 277 -25.93 12.00 -35.54
N GLU A 278 -24.96 12.70 -34.95
CA GLU A 278 -24.52 14.03 -35.37
C GLU A 278 -23.94 14.00 -36.79
N GLY A 279 -23.01 13.09 -37.08
CA GLY A 279 -22.43 12.96 -38.42
C GLY A 279 -23.45 12.58 -39.49
N LYS A 280 -24.44 11.73 -39.18
CA LYS A 280 -25.56 11.44 -40.10
C LYS A 280 -26.45 12.66 -40.33
N ALA A 281 -26.70 13.46 -39.30
CA ALA A 281 -27.54 14.65 -39.40
C ALA A 281 -26.85 15.72 -40.27
N GLU A 282 -25.56 15.96 -40.01
CA GLU A 282 -24.72 16.90 -40.75
C GLU A 282 -24.58 16.50 -42.22
N GLY A 283 -24.16 15.26 -42.51
CA GLY A 283 -24.03 14.78 -43.89
C GLY A 283 -25.35 14.78 -44.67
N LYS A 284 -26.49 14.53 -44.00
CA LYS A 284 -27.81 14.64 -44.63
C LYS A 284 -28.21 16.09 -44.91
N ALA A 285 -27.80 17.02 -44.06
CA ALA A 285 -28.04 18.44 -44.27
C ALA A 285 -27.21 18.98 -45.44
N GLU A 286 -25.91 18.64 -45.49
CA GLU A 286 -25.00 19.00 -46.57
C GLU A 286 -25.46 18.43 -47.91
N GLY A 287 -25.71 17.12 -47.99
CA GLY A 287 -26.15 16.49 -49.24
C GLY A 287 -27.49 17.01 -49.77
N ARG A 288 -28.39 17.46 -48.88
CA ARG A 288 -29.63 18.14 -49.30
C ARG A 288 -29.37 19.55 -49.81
N ALA A 289 -28.41 20.27 -49.23
CA ALA A 289 -28.05 21.61 -49.67
C ALA A 289 -27.38 21.54 -51.06
N GLU A 290 -26.42 20.64 -51.22
CA GLU A 290 -25.72 20.38 -52.49
C GLU A 290 -26.69 19.95 -53.59
N GLY A 291 -27.52 18.92 -53.34
CA GLY A 291 -28.50 18.46 -54.34
C GLY A 291 -29.54 19.51 -54.73
N ARG A 292 -29.91 20.44 -53.83
CA ARG A 292 -30.76 21.59 -54.19
C ARG A 292 -30.01 22.60 -55.06
N ALA A 293 -28.74 22.87 -54.77
CA ALA A 293 -27.92 23.77 -55.56
C ALA A 293 -27.69 23.22 -56.98
N GLU A 294 -27.31 21.95 -57.10
CA GLU A 294 -27.16 21.26 -58.38
C GLU A 294 -28.47 21.24 -59.18
N GLY A 295 -29.59 20.89 -58.54
CA GLY A 295 -30.89 20.88 -59.20
C GLY A 295 -31.32 22.28 -59.71
N ARG A 296 -31.06 23.34 -58.94
CA ARG A 296 -31.31 24.72 -59.38
C ARG A 296 -30.43 25.09 -60.57
N ALA A 297 -29.15 24.74 -60.54
CA ALA A 297 -28.21 24.98 -61.64
C ALA A 297 -28.61 24.21 -62.91
N GLU A 298 -29.04 22.96 -62.80
CA GLU A 298 -29.48 22.16 -63.95
C GLU A 298 -30.74 22.73 -64.60
N VAL A 299 -31.72 23.18 -63.80
CA VAL A 299 -32.92 23.86 -64.29
C VAL A 299 -32.55 25.18 -64.97
N ALA A 300 -31.65 25.97 -64.36
CA ALA A 300 -31.17 27.23 -64.96
C ALA A 300 -30.49 26.99 -66.32
N LYS A 301 -29.62 25.97 -66.43
CA LYS A 301 -28.99 25.57 -67.71
C LYS A 301 -30.04 25.20 -68.76
N LYS A 302 -31.03 24.39 -68.42
CA LYS A 302 -32.12 24.00 -69.33
C LYS A 302 -32.93 25.21 -69.82
N LEU A 303 -33.25 26.15 -68.92
CA LEU A 303 -34.00 27.37 -69.27
C LEU A 303 -33.16 28.34 -70.14
N LEU A 304 -31.85 28.43 -69.92
CA LEU A 304 -30.92 29.18 -70.77
C LEU A 304 -30.91 28.62 -72.20
N VAL A 305 -30.83 27.29 -72.34
CA VAL A 305 -30.87 26.61 -73.65
C VAL A 305 -32.19 26.85 -74.38
N LEU A 306 -33.30 26.95 -73.64
CA LEU A 306 -34.63 27.26 -74.18
C LEU A 306 -34.83 28.75 -74.53
N GLY A 307 -33.83 29.60 -74.29
CA GLY A 307 -33.84 31.01 -74.71
C GLY A 307 -34.58 31.96 -73.77
N PHE A 308 -34.82 31.57 -72.51
CA PHE A 308 -35.40 32.48 -71.52
C PHE A 308 -34.41 33.58 -71.10
N GLU A 309 -34.92 34.77 -70.80
CA GLU A 309 -34.10 35.88 -70.31
C GLU A 309 -33.54 35.58 -68.91
N ILE A 310 -32.27 35.96 -68.69
CA ILE A 310 -31.52 35.69 -67.44
C ILE A 310 -32.26 36.18 -66.20
N THR A 311 -32.89 37.35 -66.27
CA THR A 311 -33.71 37.94 -65.20
C THR A 311 -34.88 37.03 -64.80
N LYS A 312 -35.58 36.41 -65.77
CA LYS A 312 -36.69 35.47 -65.50
C LYS A 312 -36.20 34.12 -64.99
N ILE A 313 -35.01 33.69 -65.39
CA ILE A 313 -34.38 32.47 -64.88
C ILE A 313 -33.94 32.67 -63.42
N ALA A 314 -33.40 33.84 -63.09
CA ALA A 314 -33.05 34.22 -61.71
C ALA A 314 -34.27 34.19 -60.80
N GLU A 315 -35.39 34.77 -61.24
CA GLU A 315 -36.66 34.74 -60.52
C GLU A 315 -37.19 33.30 -60.31
N ALA A 316 -37.10 32.44 -61.33
CA ALA A 316 -37.62 31.07 -61.28
C ALA A 316 -36.76 30.09 -60.48
N THR A 317 -35.44 30.27 -60.46
CA THR A 317 -34.48 29.33 -59.85
C THR A 317 -33.94 29.82 -58.50
N GLY A 318 -34.07 31.12 -58.23
CA GLY A 318 -33.51 31.77 -57.03
C GLY A 318 -31.99 31.86 -57.03
N LEU A 319 -31.34 31.67 -58.19
CA LEU A 319 -29.92 31.93 -58.41
C LEU A 319 -29.71 33.40 -58.80
N SER A 320 -28.55 33.96 -58.49
CA SER A 320 -28.16 35.28 -58.95
C SER A 320 -27.89 35.30 -60.46
N GLU A 321 -28.04 36.48 -61.09
CA GLU A 321 -27.77 36.63 -62.52
C GLU A 321 -26.30 36.34 -62.87
N GLU A 322 -25.36 36.62 -61.95
CA GLU A 322 -23.94 36.28 -62.09
C GLU A 322 -23.72 34.75 -62.10
N GLU A 323 -24.36 34.02 -61.18
CA GLU A 323 -24.31 32.55 -61.15
C GLU A 323 -24.91 31.96 -62.43
N ILE A 324 -26.02 32.51 -62.92
CA ILE A 324 -26.66 32.05 -64.16
C ILE A 324 -25.81 32.36 -65.38
N SER A 325 -25.17 33.54 -65.44
CA SER A 325 -24.29 33.90 -66.54
C SER A 325 -23.02 33.04 -66.59
N GLY A 326 -22.54 32.57 -65.44
CA GLY A 326 -21.42 31.62 -65.34
C GLY A 326 -21.77 30.18 -65.75
N LEU A 327 -23.06 29.85 -65.94
CA LEU A 327 -23.52 28.55 -66.43
C LEU A 327 -23.65 28.48 -67.96
N LYS A 328 -23.43 29.60 -68.66
CA LYS A 328 -23.27 29.62 -70.13
C LYS A 328 -21.88 29.11 -70.47
N ASP A 329 -21.80 27.85 -70.87
CA ASP A 329 -20.72 27.39 -71.76
C ASP A 329 -21.00 27.86 -73.20
#